data_AF-A0A292ZDP9-F1
#
_entry.id   AF-A0A292ZDP9-F1
#
_cell.length_a   1.000
_cell.length_b   1.000
_cell.length_c   1.000
_cell.angle_alpha   90.00
_cell.angle_beta   90.00
_cell.angle_gamma   90.00
#
_symmetry.space_group_name_H-M   'P 1'
#
loop_
_entity.id
_entity.type
_entity.pdbx_description
1 polymer ?
#
loop_
_entity_poly.entity_id
_entity_poly.type
_entity_poly.pdbx_seq_one_letter_code
_entity_poly.pdbx_strand_id
1 'polypeptide(L)'
;MKKLFQEDVDPVCDELRASGMPMKAINGSLVWSKLGSVGSRSTAYDMVRDWKERRADKSVVQPLIFSEAGRRDLIAAVERIASGELDAERQATAIENAALQDEVEALRQERDDLVKAIGELESISVSQTEVIGALGVEVDELKERLQSAVLEAKFLAVDRERLMAALGAGQLA
;
A
#
# COMPACT_ATOMS: atom_id res chain seq x y z
N MET A 1 -37.91 58.06 7.72
CA MET A 1 -37.82 57.09 8.84
C MET A 1 -37.30 55.78 8.29
N LYS A 2 -36.26 55.20 8.90
CA LYS A 2 -35.71 53.90 8.51
C LYS A 2 -36.72 52.81 8.93
N LYS A 3 -37.12 51.93 8.01
CA LYS A 3 -38.03 50.81 8.31
C LYS A 3 -37.25 49.73 9.04
N LEU A 4 -37.93 49.03 9.95
CA LEU A 4 -37.40 47.89 10.70
C LEU A 4 -37.78 46.60 9.96
N PHE A 5 -36.84 45.67 9.78
CA PHE A 5 -37.08 44.37 9.15
C PHE A 5 -36.75 43.22 10.11
N GLN A 6 -37.30 42.03 9.84
CA GLN A 6 -37.05 40.83 10.65
C GLN A 6 -35.56 40.44 10.66
N GLU A 7 -34.88 40.66 9.54
CA GLU A 7 -33.44 40.42 9.37
C GLU A 7 -32.55 41.29 10.29
N ASP A 8 -33.07 42.44 10.74
CA ASP A 8 -32.38 43.29 11.72
C ASP A 8 -32.64 42.81 13.16
N VAL A 9 -33.83 42.25 13.42
CA VAL A 9 -34.29 41.82 14.74
C VAL A 9 -33.70 40.46 15.13
N ASP A 10 -33.66 39.52 14.19
CA ASP A 10 -33.21 38.14 14.42
C ASP A 10 -31.80 38.06 15.03
N PRO A 11 -30.76 38.72 14.47
CA PRO A 11 -29.41 38.66 15.02
C PRO A 11 -29.31 39.20 16.45
N VAL A 12 -30.07 40.25 16.77
CA VAL A 12 -30.06 40.85 18.11
C VAL A 12 -30.71 39.93 19.14
N CYS A 13 -31.81 39.27 18.78
CA CYS A 13 -32.44 38.28 19.64
C CYS A 13 -31.54 37.05 19.84
N ASP A 14 -30.80 36.66 18.81
CA ASP A 14 -29.86 35.53 18.84
C ASP A 14 -28.66 35.82 19.75
N GLU A 15 -28.08 37.01 19.62
CA GLU A 15 -26.99 37.47 20.47
C GLU A 15 -27.40 37.51 21.95
N LEU A 16 -28.59 38.08 22.25
CA LEU A 16 -29.13 38.10 23.61
C LEU A 16 -29.32 36.69 24.18
N ARG A 17 -29.78 35.74 23.35
CA ARG A 17 -29.93 34.34 23.78
C ARG A 17 -28.56 33.68 23.98
N ALA A 18 -27.59 33.93 23.09
CA ALA A 18 -26.22 33.45 23.19
C ALA A 18 -25.51 33.95 24.46
N SER A 19 -25.85 35.17 24.91
CA SER A 19 -25.35 35.72 26.17
C SER A 19 -26.02 35.13 27.41
N GLY A 20 -26.83 34.08 27.27
CA GLY A 20 -27.51 33.39 28.37
C GLY A 20 -28.84 34.02 28.81
N MET A 21 -29.37 35.01 28.07
CA MET A 21 -30.67 35.58 28.41
C MET A 21 -31.80 34.58 28.09
N PRO A 22 -32.69 34.27 29.05
CA PRO A 22 -33.79 33.35 28.78
C PRO A 22 -34.76 33.96 27.78
N MET A 23 -35.30 33.14 26.87
CA MET A 23 -36.15 33.58 25.76
C MET A 23 -37.39 34.38 26.21
N LYS A 24 -37.90 34.13 27.43
CA LYS A 24 -38.98 34.90 28.05
C LYS A 24 -38.62 36.35 28.37
N ALA A 25 -37.35 36.63 28.66
CA ALA A 25 -36.87 37.96 29.04
C ALA A 25 -36.55 38.85 27.83
N ILE A 26 -36.27 38.26 26.67
CA ILE A 26 -36.07 38.98 25.41
C ILE A 26 -37.42 39.55 24.96
N ASN A 27 -37.53 40.87 24.85
CA ASN A 27 -38.79 41.56 24.51
C ASN A 27 -38.55 42.69 23.51
N GLY A 28 -39.62 43.12 22.83
CA GLY A 28 -39.57 44.12 21.77
C GLY A 28 -38.91 45.43 22.18
N SER A 29 -39.09 45.87 23.43
CA SER A 29 -38.47 47.12 23.88
C SER A 29 -36.96 47.04 24.05
N LEU A 30 -36.45 45.91 24.54
CA LEU A 30 -35.03 45.67 24.69
C LEU A 30 -34.33 45.65 23.33
N VAL A 31 -34.94 44.93 22.38
CA VAL A 31 -34.40 44.80 21.02
C VAL A 31 -34.49 46.12 20.26
N TRP A 32 -35.63 46.83 20.36
CA TRP A 32 -35.79 48.16 19.76
C TRP A 32 -34.77 49.18 20.27
N SER A 33 -34.47 49.15 21.57
CA SER A 33 -33.42 49.99 22.16
C SER A 33 -32.03 49.64 21.61
N LYS A 34 -31.69 48.34 21.55
CA LYS A 34 -30.43 47.85 20.97
C LYS A 34 -30.26 48.20 19.49
N LEU A 35 -31.36 48.29 18.74
CA LEU A 35 -31.38 48.71 17.33
C LEU A 35 -31.38 50.23 17.14
N GLY A 36 -31.15 51.02 18.19
CA GLY A 36 -31.07 52.48 18.10
C GLY A 36 -32.43 53.15 17.86
N SER A 37 -33.51 52.55 18.36
CA SER A 37 -34.87 53.08 18.25
C SER A 37 -35.37 53.26 16.80
N VAL A 38 -34.89 52.41 15.88
CA VAL A 38 -35.32 52.37 14.48
C VAL A 38 -36.74 51.82 14.36
N GLY A 39 -37.56 52.46 13.51
CA GLY A 39 -38.96 52.06 13.30
C GLY A 39 -39.84 52.27 14.53
N SER A 40 -40.94 51.51 14.62
CA SER A 40 -41.85 51.60 15.76
C SER A 40 -41.53 50.53 16.81
N ARG A 41 -41.69 50.88 18.09
CA ARG A 41 -41.50 49.95 19.21
C ARG A 41 -42.51 48.79 19.15
N SER A 42 -43.74 49.03 18.69
CA SER A 42 -44.75 47.97 18.54
C SER A 42 -44.36 46.96 17.47
N THR A 43 -43.83 47.39 16.33
CA THR A 43 -43.30 46.51 15.28
C THR A 43 -42.20 45.59 15.82
N ALA A 44 -41.32 46.11 16.69
CA ALA A 44 -40.30 45.29 17.33
C ALA A 44 -40.90 44.23 18.27
N TYR A 45 -42.04 44.50 18.94
CA TYR A 45 -42.73 43.48 19.74
C TYR A 45 -43.29 42.35 18.87
N ASP A 46 -43.92 42.69 17.75
CA ASP A 46 -44.44 41.69 16.82
C ASP A 46 -43.31 40.83 16.24
N MET A 47 -42.23 41.44 15.76
CA MET A 47 -41.08 40.72 15.19
C MET A 47 -40.35 39.83 16.22
N VAL A 48 -40.26 40.27 17.48
CA VAL A 48 -39.71 39.44 18.57
C VAL A 48 -40.64 38.28 18.91
N ARG A 49 -41.97 38.47 18.84
CA ARG A 49 -42.93 37.36 19.00
C ARG A 49 -42.74 36.33 17.89
N ASP A 50 -42.70 36.76 16.64
CA ASP A 50 -42.55 35.88 15.48
C ASP A 50 -41.21 35.11 15.52
N TRP A 51 -40.13 35.74 15.99
CA TRP A 51 -38.85 35.06 16.27
C TRP A 51 -38.98 33.98 17.36
N LYS A 52 -39.72 34.25 18.45
CA LYS A 52 -39.96 33.24 19.51
C LYS A 52 -40.76 32.07 19.00
N GLU A 53 -41.78 32.31 18.19
CA GLU A 53 -42.65 31.28 17.62
C GLU A 53 -41.88 30.35 16.69
N ARG A 54 -41.05 30.91 15.78
CA ARG A 54 -40.16 30.11 14.92
C ARG A 54 -39.19 29.22 15.69
N ARG A 55 -38.83 29.58 16.92
CA ARG A 55 -37.91 28.81 17.78
C ARG A 55 -38.61 27.96 18.85
N ALA A 56 -39.91 28.13 19.01
CA ALA A 56 -40.73 27.19 19.77
C ALA A 56 -41.07 25.96 18.91
N ASP A 57 -41.05 26.11 17.58
CA ASP A 57 -41.18 25.01 16.65
C ASP A 57 -39.99 24.03 16.80
N LYS A 58 -40.30 22.81 17.23
CA LYS A 58 -39.33 21.72 17.44
C LYS A 58 -39.10 20.89 16.17
N SER A 59 -39.83 21.16 15.10
CA SER A 59 -39.67 20.45 13.81
C SER A 59 -38.46 20.93 13.01
N VAL A 60 -37.91 22.10 13.36
CA VAL A 60 -36.73 22.69 12.71
C VAL A 60 -35.49 22.41 13.56
N VAL A 61 -34.42 21.92 12.93
CA VAL A 61 -33.09 21.77 13.56
C VAL A 61 -32.67 23.14 14.09
N GLN A 62 -32.69 23.31 15.41
CA GLN A 62 -32.30 24.57 16.01
C GLN A 62 -30.78 24.72 15.91
N PRO A 63 -30.28 25.88 15.45
CA PRO A 63 -28.86 26.18 15.55
C PRO A 63 -28.42 26.02 17.01
N LEU A 64 -27.41 25.19 17.26
CA LEU A 64 -26.79 25.10 18.57
C LEU A 64 -26.07 26.43 18.82
N ILE A 65 -26.69 27.27 19.66
CA ILE A 65 -26.10 28.54 20.08
C ILE A 65 -25.20 28.25 21.28
N PHE A 66 -23.90 28.20 21.03
CA PHE A 66 -22.90 28.09 22.08
C PHE A 66 -22.46 29.49 22.54
N SER A 67 -22.10 29.61 23.82
CA SER A 67 -21.28 30.74 24.26
C SER A 67 -19.87 30.61 23.67
N GLU A 68 -19.13 31.70 23.61
CA GLU A 68 -17.77 31.68 23.06
C GLU A 68 -16.77 30.88 23.92
N ALA A 69 -17.12 30.58 25.17
CA ALA A 69 -16.44 29.59 25.99
C ALA A 69 -16.79 28.16 25.55
N GLY A 70 -18.09 27.84 25.46
CA GLY A 70 -18.54 26.52 25.02
C GLY A 70 -18.10 26.15 23.60
N ARG A 71 -17.98 27.14 22.71
CA ARG A 71 -17.43 26.96 21.36
C ARG A 71 -15.95 26.55 21.40
N ARG A 72 -15.14 27.21 22.25
CA ARG A 72 -13.73 26.87 22.43
C ARG A 72 -13.55 25.49 23.04
N ASP A 73 -14.38 25.14 24.03
CA ASP A 73 -14.33 23.81 24.66
C ASP A 73 -14.68 22.69 23.67
N LEU A 74 -15.69 22.92 22.82
CA LEU A 74 -16.07 21.97 21.78
C LEU A 74 -14.96 21.78 20.74
N ILE A 75 -14.36 22.88 20.26
CA ILE A 75 -13.22 22.83 19.32
C ILE A 75 -12.07 22.04 19.95
N ALA A 76 -11.69 22.36 21.19
CA ALA A 76 -10.62 21.67 21.89
C ALA A 76 -10.92 20.17 22.10
N ALA A 77 -12.17 19.79 22.30
CA ALA A 77 -12.58 18.39 22.38
C ALA A 77 -12.43 17.67 21.04
N VAL A 78 -12.90 18.28 19.95
CA VAL A 78 -12.79 17.74 18.58
C VAL A 78 -11.33 17.61 18.17
N GLU A 79 -10.51 18.64 18.40
CA GLU A 79 -9.07 18.62 18.10
C GLU A 79 -8.35 17.50 18.85
N ARG A 80 -8.72 17.27 20.12
CA ARG A 80 -8.12 16.20 20.93
C ARG A 80 -8.48 14.81 20.39
N ILE A 81 -9.74 14.61 19.98
CA ILE A 81 -10.19 13.34 19.37
C ILE A 81 -9.45 13.12 18.05
N ALA A 82 -9.46 14.12 17.16
CA ALA A 82 -8.82 14.04 15.86
C ALA A 82 -7.30 13.80 15.96
N SER A 83 -6.64 14.43 16.93
CA SER A 83 -5.20 14.21 17.17
C SER A 83 -4.92 12.78 17.64
N GLY A 84 -5.75 12.25 18.55
CA GLY A 84 -5.60 10.89 19.05
C GLY A 84 -5.83 9.83 17.97
N GLU A 85 -6.84 10.02 17.12
CA GLU A 85 -7.10 9.13 15.98
C GLU A 85 -5.96 9.18 14.95
N LEU A 86 -5.46 10.38 14.65
CA LEU A 86 -4.34 10.56 13.74
C LEU A 86 -3.06 9.90 14.26
N ASP A 87 -2.77 10.03 15.56
CA ASP A 87 -1.59 9.40 16.17
C ASP A 87 -1.71 7.87 16.20
N ALA A 88 -2.91 7.33 16.44
CA ALA A 88 -3.16 5.90 16.36
C ALA A 88 -2.98 5.36 14.92
N GLU A 89 -3.49 6.07 13.91
CA GLU A 89 -3.32 5.69 12.50
C GLU A 89 -1.85 5.76 12.08
N ARG A 90 -1.11 6.80 12.50
CA ARG A 90 0.33 6.92 12.26
C ARG A 90 1.10 5.76 12.88
N GLN A 91 0.76 5.38 14.11
CA GLN A 91 1.42 4.26 14.79
C GLN A 91 1.13 2.93 14.11
N ALA A 92 -0.12 2.68 13.72
CA ALA A 92 -0.49 1.48 12.97
C ALA A 92 0.27 1.41 11.63
N THR A 93 0.30 2.51 10.90
CA THR A 93 1.01 2.62 9.62
C THR A 93 2.52 2.43 9.79
N ALA A 94 3.11 2.93 10.88
CA ALA A 94 4.53 2.75 11.17
C ALA A 94 4.88 1.29 11.46
N ILE A 95 4.03 0.57 12.20
CA ILE A 95 4.20 -0.86 12.49
C ILE A 95 4.08 -1.69 11.21
N GLU A 96 3.08 -1.42 10.39
CA GLU A 96 2.89 -2.12 9.11
C GLU A 96 4.06 -1.86 8.15
N ASN A 97 4.53 -0.61 8.03
CA ASN A 97 5.70 -0.29 7.21
C ASN A 97 6.97 -0.98 7.69
N ALA A 98 7.18 -1.09 9.01
CA ALA A 98 8.33 -1.81 9.56
C ALA A 98 8.26 -3.30 9.20
N ALA A 99 7.09 -3.93 9.36
CA ALA A 99 6.89 -5.33 9.00
C ALA A 99 7.13 -5.59 7.50
N LEU A 100 6.62 -4.70 6.63
CA LEU A 100 6.86 -4.79 5.18
C LEU A 100 8.33 -4.57 4.82
N GLN A 101 9.05 -3.71 5.55
CA GLN A 101 10.48 -3.53 5.35
C GLN A 101 11.27 -4.80 5.69
N ASP A 102 10.94 -5.44 6.82
CA ASP A 102 11.57 -6.70 7.23
C ASP A 102 11.30 -7.81 6.20
N GLU A 103 10.08 -7.91 5.68
CA GLU A 103 9.72 -8.88 4.64
C GLU A 103 10.49 -8.64 3.33
N VAL A 104 10.60 -7.38 2.90
CA VAL A 104 11.39 -7.02 1.71
C VAL A 104 12.87 -7.37 1.90
N GLU A 105 13.43 -7.15 3.08
CA GLU A 105 14.83 -7.49 3.37
C GLU A 105 15.04 -9.01 3.37
N ALA A 106 14.12 -9.79 3.96
CA ALA A 106 14.15 -11.24 3.91
C ALA A 106 14.09 -11.79 2.48
N LEU A 107 13.18 -11.25 1.65
CA LEU A 107 13.06 -11.65 0.23
C LEU A 107 14.29 -11.27 -0.59
N ARG A 108 14.93 -10.13 -0.28
CA ARG A 108 16.19 -9.75 -0.92
C ARG A 108 17.30 -10.74 -0.57
N GLN A 109 17.41 -11.12 0.68
CA GLN A 109 18.39 -12.11 1.13
C GLN A 109 18.15 -13.47 0.45
N GLU A 110 16.92 -13.96 0.43
CA GLU A 110 16.56 -15.21 -0.24
C GLU A 110 16.92 -15.18 -1.73
N ARG A 111 16.58 -14.09 -2.43
CA ARG A 111 16.96 -13.92 -3.83
C ARG A 111 18.48 -13.96 -4.02
N ASP A 112 19.23 -13.29 -3.16
CA ASP A 112 20.69 -13.23 -3.28
C ASP A 112 21.31 -14.62 -3.03
N ASP A 113 20.76 -15.41 -2.09
CA ASP A 113 21.14 -16.81 -1.87
C ASP A 113 20.81 -17.69 -3.07
N LEU A 114 19.64 -17.52 -3.69
CA LEU A 114 19.26 -18.25 -4.91
C LEU A 114 20.14 -17.89 -6.10
N VAL A 115 20.51 -16.63 -6.28
CA VAL A 115 21.43 -16.19 -7.34
C VAL A 115 22.79 -16.86 -7.16
N LYS A 116 23.27 -16.95 -5.92
CA LYS A 116 24.52 -17.66 -5.62
C LYS A 116 24.41 -19.15 -5.96
N ALA A 117 23.33 -19.81 -5.54
CA ALA A 117 23.10 -21.22 -5.86
C ALA A 117 23.02 -21.49 -7.37
N ILE A 118 22.39 -20.59 -8.14
CA ILE A 118 22.37 -20.66 -9.60
C ILE A 118 23.79 -20.56 -10.17
N GLY A 119 24.59 -19.61 -9.71
CA GLY A 119 25.98 -19.47 -10.16
C GLY A 119 26.84 -20.72 -9.88
N GLU A 120 26.63 -21.37 -8.73
CA GLU A 120 27.30 -22.64 -8.41
C GLU A 120 26.86 -23.77 -9.36
N LEU A 121 25.55 -23.88 -9.65
CA LEU A 121 25.01 -24.86 -10.59
C LEU A 121 25.52 -24.64 -12.02
N GLU A 122 25.59 -23.38 -12.48
CA GLU A 122 26.15 -23.04 -13.78
C GLU A 122 27.63 -23.44 -13.87
N SER A 123 28.42 -23.16 -12.82
CA SER A 123 29.81 -23.58 -12.77
C SER A 123 29.97 -25.10 -12.82
N ILE A 124 29.12 -25.84 -12.10
CA ILE A 124 29.11 -27.31 -12.15
C ILE A 124 28.75 -27.79 -13.56
N SER A 125 27.76 -27.18 -14.21
CA SER A 125 27.32 -27.54 -15.56
C SER A 125 28.43 -27.33 -16.60
N VAL A 126 29.17 -26.22 -16.51
CA VAL A 126 30.34 -25.97 -17.37
C VAL A 126 31.39 -27.05 -17.15
N SER A 127 31.75 -27.35 -15.90
CA SER A 127 32.73 -28.40 -15.58
C SER A 127 32.30 -29.78 -16.08
N GLN A 128 31.01 -30.14 -15.95
CA GLN A 128 30.48 -31.38 -16.47
C GLN A 128 30.58 -31.46 -18.00
N THR A 129 30.31 -30.34 -18.69
CA THR A 129 30.42 -30.26 -20.15
C THR A 129 31.85 -30.48 -20.61
N GLU A 130 32.83 -29.92 -19.91
CA GLU A 130 34.25 -30.15 -20.18
C GLU A 130 34.65 -31.61 -19.99
N VAL A 131 34.21 -32.24 -18.88
CA VAL A 131 34.47 -33.67 -18.62
C VAL A 131 33.84 -34.57 -19.67
N ILE A 132 32.59 -34.30 -20.07
CA ILE A 132 31.91 -35.04 -21.14
C ILE A 132 32.67 -34.89 -22.45
N GLY A 133 33.15 -33.69 -22.77
CA GLY A 133 33.99 -33.44 -23.94
C GLY A 133 35.29 -34.26 -23.92
N ALA A 134 36.00 -34.27 -22.79
CA ALA A 134 37.22 -35.05 -22.64
C ALA A 134 36.99 -36.56 -22.78
N LEU A 135 35.93 -37.08 -22.17
CA LEU A 135 35.53 -38.49 -22.31
C LEU A 135 35.13 -38.82 -23.76
N GLY A 136 34.49 -37.90 -24.47
CA GLY A 136 34.17 -38.07 -25.89
C GLY A 136 35.42 -38.29 -26.74
N VAL A 137 36.46 -37.47 -26.54
CA VAL A 137 37.75 -37.61 -27.24
C VAL A 137 38.40 -38.95 -26.92
N GLU A 138 38.43 -39.36 -25.64
CA GLU A 138 39.02 -40.63 -25.23
C GLU A 138 38.30 -41.84 -25.85
N VAL A 139 36.97 -41.80 -25.93
CA VAL A 139 36.17 -42.85 -26.59
C VAL A 139 36.47 -42.93 -28.08
N ASP A 140 36.60 -41.80 -28.76
CA ASP A 140 36.96 -41.77 -30.19
C ASP A 140 38.37 -42.33 -30.43
N GLU A 141 39.35 -41.96 -29.60
CA GLU A 141 40.70 -42.54 -29.68
C GLU A 141 40.70 -44.05 -29.44
N LEU A 142 39.97 -44.53 -28.44
CA LEU A 142 39.85 -45.96 -28.16
C LEU A 142 39.18 -46.71 -29.31
N LYS A 143 38.18 -46.10 -29.95
CA LYS A 143 37.52 -46.65 -31.13
C LYS A 143 38.48 -46.78 -32.31
N GLU A 144 39.30 -45.76 -32.57
CA GLU A 144 40.31 -45.80 -33.64
C GLU A 144 41.39 -46.85 -33.38
N ARG A 145 41.88 -46.94 -32.13
CA ARG A 145 42.84 -47.99 -31.72
C ARG A 145 42.26 -49.38 -31.88
N LEU A 146 41.01 -49.58 -31.48
CA LEU A 146 40.34 -50.88 -31.65
C LEU A 146 40.15 -51.24 -33.13
N GLN A 147 39.74 -50.29 -33.96
CA GLN A 147 39.60 -50.51 -35.41
C GLN A 147 40.94 -50.89 -36.05
N SER A 148 42.02 -50.21 -35.67
CA SER A 148 43.38 -50.52 -36.14
C SER A 148 43.81 -51.93 -35.71
N ALA A 149 43.64 -52.28 -34.44
CA ALA A 149 43.96 -53.60 -33.91
C ALA A 149 43.15 -54.73 -34.60
N VAL A 150 41.87 -54.47 -34.90
CA VAL A 150 41.03 -55.42 -35.64
C VAL A 150 41.54 -55.63 -37.07
N LEU A 151 41.98 -54.57 -37.75
CA LEU A 151 42.56 -54.69 -39.09
C LEU A 151 43.87 -55.47 -39.06
N GLU A 152 44.77 -55.17 -38.12
CA GLU A 152 46.02 -55.92 -37.93
C GLU A 152 45.77 -57.41 -37.69
N ALA A 153 44.83 -57.74 -36.80
CA ALA A 153 44.46 -59.13 -36.52
C ALA A 153 43.94 -59.86 -37.77
N LYS A 154 43.16 -59.18 -38.62
CA LYS A 154 42.69 -59.75 -39.90
C LYS A 154 43.84 -60.00 -40.87
N PHE A 155 44.79 -59.08 -41.00
CA PHE A 155 45.97 -59.28 -41.86
C PHE A 155 46.81 -60.47 -41.39
N LEU A 156 47.10 -60.54 -40.08
CA LEU A 156 47.84 -61.66 -39.50
C LEU A 156 47.13 -63.00 -39.69
N ALA A 157 45.79 -63.04 -39.63
CA ALA A 157 45.02 -64.24 -39.92
C ALA A 157 45.20 -64.70 -41.38
N VAL A 158 45.14 -63.78 -42.34
CA VAL A 158 45.37 -64.09 -43.77
C VAL A 158 46.79 -64.58 -44.03
N ASP A 159 47.79 -63.92 -43.45
CA ASP A 159 49.19 -64.34 -43.60
C ASP A 159 49.44 -65.72 -42.99
N ARG A 160 48.83 -66.00 -41.83
CA ARG A 160 48.86 -67.33 -41.21
C ARG A 160 48.24 -68.38 -42.14
N GLU A 161 47.09 -68.12 -42.74
CA GLU A 161 46.45 -69.05 -43.69
C GLU A 161 47.35 -69.33 -44.89
N ARG A 162 47.98 -68.29 -45.47
CA ARG A 162 48.92 -68.43 -46.59
C ARG A 162 50.14 -69.26 -46.22
N LEU A 163 50.74 -69.01 -45.05
CA LEU A 163 51.89 -69.78 -44.56
C LEU A 163 51.52 -71.26 -44.35
N MET A 164 50.36 -71.54 -43.75
CA MET A 164 49.88 -72.91 -43.55
C MET A 164 49.63 -73.63 -44.89
N ALA A 165 49.07 -72.94 -45.88
CA ALA A 165 48.88 -73.48 -47.22
C ALA A 165 50.23 -73.79 -47.91
N ALA A 166 51.21 -72.89 -47.81
CA ALA A 166 52.54 -73.08 -48.38
C ALA A 166 53.30 -74.27 -47.73
N LEU A 167 53.21 -74.40 -46.41
CA LEU A 167 53.79 -75.54 -45.68
C LEU A 167 53.13 -76.86 -46.07
N GLY A 168 51.80 -76.88 -46.21
CA GLY A 168 51.06 -78.06 -46.66
C GLY A 168 51.40 -78.47 -48.11
N ALA A 169 51.59 -77.50 -49.01
CA ALA A 169 52.00 -77.76 -50.39
C ALA A 169 53.47 -78.26 -50.48
N GLY A 170 54.36 -77.75 -49.63
CA GLY A 170 55.76 -78.19 -49.56
C GLY A 170 55.97 -79.60 -48.98
N GLN A 171 54.96 -80.17 -48.29
CA GLN A 171 54.97 -81.57 -47.84
C GLN A 171 54.45 -82.56 -48.89
N LEU A 172 53.91 -82.07 -50.01
CA LEU A 172 53.35 -82.87 -51.12
C LEU A 172 54.22 -82.85 -52.39
N ALA A 173 55.38 -82.18 -52.36
CA ALA A 173 56.38 -82.16 -53.43
C ALA A 173 57.59 -83.03 -53.06
#